data_AF-A0AAN4ZJ68-F1
#
_entry.id   AF-A0AAN4ZJ68-F1
#
_cell.length_a   1.000
_cell.length_b   1.000
_cell.length_c   1.000
_cell.angle_alpha   90.00
_cell.angle_beta   90.00
_cell.angle_gamma   90.00
#
_symmetry.space_group_name_H-M   'P 1'
#
loop_
_entity.id
_entity.type
_entity.pdbx_description
1 polymer ?
#
loop_
_entity_poly.entity_id
_entity_poly.type
_entity_poly.pdbx_seq_one_letter_code
_entity_poly.pdbx_strand_id
1 'polypeptide(L)'
;GEIAANYARYSNHYFVTAQLPPGYYDNKKIVGESADVHTLEERIKECRNSKGNELSEMQRMKQLIKELEESEVRWAKEKKKLMMKQVETDKEGPFTVPAQISSFEMCLDECCCAICSENFESIKTIPRNLECGHTFCEVCIYSMSVEFNVICPNCKIVTSFPTGKALPRNFAMISMAEQMMKSKLDPKITCKACNSKFSSEAVRMCVGENCEMLNQLICFNCVIDGGHAQH
;
A
#
# COMPACT_ATOMS: atom_id res chain seq x y z
N GLY A 1 -11.86 27.06 -16.77
CA GLY A 1 -12.60 26.72 -15.55
C GLY A 1 -11.87 25.59 -14.86
N GLU A 2 -11.23 25.89 -13.75
CA GLU A 2 -10.07 25.20 -13.15
C GLU A 2 -10.40 23.92 -12.38
N ILE A 3 -11.07 22.93 -12.99
CA ILE A 3 -11.39 21.67 -12.30
C ILE A 3 -10.88 20.42 -13.04
N ALA A 4 -10.52 20.51 -14.31
CA ALA A 4 -9.94 19.39 -15.08
C ALA A 4 -8.41 19.22 -14.90
N ALA A 5 -7.73 20.14 -14.20
CA ALA A 5 -6.27 20.16 -14.11
C ALA A 5 -5.67 19.47 -12.86
N ASN A 6 -6.48 19.05 -11.89
CA ASN A 6 -5.98 18.52 -10.61
C ASN A 6 -5.95 16.98 -10.49
N TYR A 7 -6.54 16.23 -11.43
CA TYR A 7 -6.51 14.75 -11.39
C TYR A 7 -5.26 14.11 -12.04
N ALA A 8 -4.43 14.90 -12.73
CA ALA A 8 -3.23 14.40 -13.42
C ALA A 8 -1.94 14.44 -12.58
N ARG A 9 -2.00 14.79 -11.28
CA ARG A 9 -0.82 14.93 -10.41
C ARG A 9 -0.49 13.74 -9.50
N TYR A 10 -1.25 12.65 -9.54
CA TYR A 10 -1.08 11.54 -8.58
C TYR A 10 -0.60 10.19 -9.16
N SER A 11 -0.13 10.13 -10.43
CA SER A 11 0.26 8.85 -11.06
C SER A 11 1.70 8.77 -11.62
N ASN A 12 2.64 9.62 -11.17
CA ASN A 12 4.02 9.59 -11.70
C ASN A 12 5.09 9.64 -10.60
N HIS A 13 5.15 8.61 -9.75
CA HIS A 13 6.29 8.43 -8.84
C HIS A 13 6.69 6.97 -8.64
N TYR A 14 6.86 6.21 -9.74
CA TYR A 14 7.68 5.00 -9.76
C TYR A 14 8.35 4.85 -11.13
N PHE A 15 9.31 5.73 -11.43
CA PHE A 15 10.36 5.42 -12.40
C PHE A 15 11.67 5.27 -11.63
N VAL A 16 12.07 4.03 -11.45
CA VAL A 16 13.39 3.64 -10.99
C VAL A 16 14.39 4.04 -12.08
N THR A 17 15.30 4.94 -11.74
CA THR A 17 16.45 5.31 -12.57
C THR A 17 17.43 4.13 -12.62
N ALA A 18 17.36 3.31 -13.66
CA ALA A 18 18.44 2.41 -14.04
C ALA A 18 19.32 3.11 -15.10
N GLN A 19 20.34 3.84 -14.63
CA GLN A 19 21.43 4.29 -15.50
C GLN A 19 22.36 3.10 -15.76
N LEU A 20 22.33 2.57 -16.99
CA LEU A 20 23.38 1.69 -17.50
C LEU A 20 24.55 2.55 -18.01
N PRO A 21 25.81 2.18 -17.73
CA PRO A 21 26.97 2.98 -18.10
C PRO A 21 27.24 2.94 -19.63
N PRO A 22 27.72 4.04 -20.22
CA PRO A 22 28.02 4.12 -21.65
C PRO A 22 29.42 3.56 -21.95
N GLY A 23 29.49 2.50 -22.76
CA GLY A 23 30.75 2.05 -23.33
C GLY A 23 30.73 0.59 -23.71
N TYR A 24 30.27 0.27 -24.92
CA TYR A 24 30.90 -0.68 -25.85
C TYR A 24 30.00 -0.84 -27.08
N TYR A 25 30.28 -0.07 -28.13
CA TYR A 25 29.97 -0.49 -29.49
C TYR A 25 31.32 -0.73 -30.15
N ASP A 26 31.57 -1.96 -30.62
CA ASP A 26 32.63 -2.19 -31.59
C ASP A 26 32.13 -3.07 -32.73
N ASN A 27 32.22 -2.50 -33.92
CA ASN A 27 31.87 -3.09 -35.20
C ASN A 27 33.06 -3.93 -35.67
N LYS A 28 32.88 -5.24 -35.84
CA LYS A 28 33.79 -6.05 -36.66
C LYS A 28 33.08 -6.61 -37.89
N LYS A 29 33.47 -6.05 -39.04
CA LYS A 29 33.46 -6.69 -40.35
C LYS A 29 34.05 -8.11 -40.23
N ILE A 30 33.35 -9.11 -40.76
CA ILE A 30 34.00 -10.31 -41.31
C ILE A 30 33.38 -10.62 -42.67
N VAL A 31 34.29 -10.96 -43.57
CA VAL A 31 34.22 -11.13 -45.02
C VAL A 31 33.48 -12.41 -45.38
N GLY A 32 32.89 -12.45 -46.58
CA GLY A 32 32.12 -13.59 -47.07
C GLY A 32 32.94 -14.84 -47.38
N GLU A 33 32.30 -15.99 -47.19
CA GLU A 33 32.62 -17.26 -47.84
C GLU A 33 31.31 -17.95 -48.22
N SER A 34 31.23 -18.41 -49.46
CA SER A 34 30.09 -19.09 -50.06
C SER A 34 29.85 -20.44 -49.39
N ALA A 35 28.76 -20.56 -48.62
CA ALA A 35 28.35 -21.82 -48.02
C ALA A 35 27.70 -22.75 -49.05
N ASP A 36 28.27 -23.95 -49.15
CA ASP A 36 27.86 -25.08 -49.96
C ASP A 36 26.38 -25.47 -49.72
N VAL A 37 25.59 -25.57 -50.79
CA VAL A 37 24.13 -25.80 -50.73
C VAL A 37 23.77 -27.08 -49.97
N HIS A 38 24.70 -28.04 -49.91
CA HIS A 38 24.51 -29.29 -49.19
C HIS A 38 24.53 -29.16 -47.65
N THR A 39 25.12 -28.09 -47.09
CA THR A 39 25.12 -27.81 -45.64
C THR A 39 23.91 -27.01 -45.15
N LEU A 40 23.17 -26.38 -46.07
CA LEU A 40 21.97 -25.61 -45.71
C LEU A 40 20.79 -26.52 -45.36
N GLU A 41 20.65 -27.67 -46.03
CA GLU A 41 19.56 -28.60 -45.75
C GLU A 41 19.69 -29.27 -44.37
N GLU A 42 20.91 -29.61 -43.96
CA GLU A 42 21.20 -30.14 -42.62
C GLU A 42 20.91 -29.11 -41.53
N ARG A 43 21.33 -27.86 -41.74
CA ARG A 43 21.04 -26.75 -40.82
C ARG A 43 19.55 -26.39 -40.75
N ILE A 44 18.80 -26.52 -41.85
CA ILE A 44 17.35 -26.38 -41.86
C ILE A 44 16.68 -27.51 -41.06
N LYS A 45 17.19 -28.75 -41.17
CA LYS A 45 16.72 -29.90 -40.38
C LYS A 45 16.95 -29.70 -38.88
N GLU A 46 18.14 -29.24 -38.49
CA GLU A 46 18.46 -28.91 -37.09
C GLU A 46 17.60 -27.76 -36.57
N CYS A 47 17.37 -26.71 -37.38
CA CYS A 47 16.49 -25.59 -37.03
C CYS A 47 15.01 -26.00 -36.96
N ARG A 48 14.59 -27.04 -37.71
CA ARG A 48 13.25 -27.63 -37.60
C ARG A 48 13.08 -28.44 -36.31
N ASN A 49 14.13 -29.17 -35.91
CA ASN A 49 14.12 -29.95 -34.67
C ASN A 49 14.21 -29.06 -33.41
N SER A 50 14.93 -27.95 -33.45
CA SER A 50 14.98 -26.98 -32.33
C SER A 50 13.63 -26.26 -32.14
N LYS A 51 12.99 -25.81 -33.22
CA LYS A 51 11.63 -25.23 -33.17
C LYS A 51 10.54 -26.21 -32.74
N GLY A 52 10.70 -27.50 -33.04
CA GLY A 52 9.80 -28.57 -32.58
C GLY A 52 9.83 -28.77 -31.07
N ASN A 53 11.01 -28.66 -30.45
CA ASN A 53 11.16 -28.72 -28.99
C ASN A 53 10.63 -27.46 -28.31
N GLU A 54 10.90 -26.26 -28.84
CA GLU A 54 10.39 -24.99 -28.27
C GLU A 54 8.85 -24.92 -28.24
N LEU A 55 8.17 -25.44 -29.27
CA LEU A 55 6.71 -25.49 -29.30
C LEU A 55 6.14 -26.42 -28.22
N SER A 56 6.82 -27.54 -27.99
CA SER A 56 6.46 -28.52 -26.95
C SER A 56 6.74 -28.01 -25.53
N GLU A 57 7.81 -27.24 -25.35
CA GLU A 57 8.15 -26.58 -24.08
C GLU A 57 7.20 -25.43 -23.78
N MET A 58 6.85 -24.62 -24.78
CA MET A 58 5.84 -23.57 -24.65
C MET A 58 4.45 -24.16 -24.30
N GLN A 59 4.11 -25.34 -24.83
CA GLN A 59 2.88 -26.05 -24.45
C GLN A 59 2.92 -26.56 -23.01
N ARG A 60 4.07 -27.11 -22.55
CA ARG A 60 4.26 -27.49 -21.15
C ARG A 60 4.18 -26.30 -20.20
N MET A 61 4.76 -25.16 -20.58
CA MET A 61 4.71 -23.93 -19.80
C MET A 61 3.29 -23.38 -19.67
N LYS A 62 2.51 -23.40 -20.77
CA LYS A 62 1.08 -23.01 -20.74
C LYS A 62 0.25 -23.92 -19.84
N GLN A 63 0.54 -25.21 -19.82
CA GLN A 63 -0.14 -26.16 -18.94
C GLN A 63 0.16 -25.88 -17.45
N LEU A 64 1.42 -25.59 -17.11
CA LEU A 64 1.82 -25.21 -15.75
C LEU A 64 1.18 -23.90 -15.28
N ILE A 65 1.09 -22.88 -16.16
CA ILE A 65 0.42 -21.61 -15.84
C ILE A 65 -1.06 -21.85 -15.53
N LYS A 66 -1.74 -22.67 -16.34
CA LYS A 66 -3.14 -23.02 -16.12
C LYS A 66 -3.34 -23.73 -14.78
N GLU A 67 -2.45 -24.66 -14.42
CA GLU A 67 -2.51 -25.38 -13.14
C GLU A 67 -2.28 -24.44 -11.94
N LEU A 68 -1.40 -23.46 -12.08
CA LEU A 68 -1.19 -22.41 -11.07
C LEU A 68 -2.44 -21.55 -10.89
N GLU A 69 -3.02 -21.04 -11.97
CA GLU A 69 -4.26 -20.24 -11.93
C GLU A 69 -5.41 -21.04 -11.28
N GLU A 70 -5.56 -22.32 -11.61
CA GLU A 70 -6.57 -23.20 -10.99
C GLU A 70 -6.29 -23.46 -9.50
N SER A 71 -5.03 -23.49 -9.09
CA SER A 71 -4.64 -23.60 -7.67
C SER A 71 -4.95 -22.33 -6.88
N GLU A 72 -4.73 -21.14 -7.46
CA GLU A 72 -5.04 -19.85 -6.84
C GLU A 72 -6.55 -19.66 -6.66
N VAL A 73 -7.35 -20.02 -7.67
CA VAL A 73 -8.82 -19.98 -7.58
C VAL A 73 -9.34 -20.94 -6.51
N ARG A 74 -8.75 -22.14 -6.37
CA ARG A 74 -9.09 -23.08 -5.30
C ARG A 74 -8.76 -22.52 -3.93
N TRP A 75 -7.56 -21.98 -3.75
CA TRP A 75 -7.14 -21.35 -2.49
C TRP A 75 -8.04 -20.17 -2.11
N ALA A 76 -8.44 -19.33 -3.07
CA ALA A 76 -9.36 -18.22 -2.83
C ALA A 76 -10.74 -18.69 -2.35
N LYS A 77 -11.28 -19.79 -2.90
CA LYS A 77 -12.54 -20.39 -2.46
C LYS A 77 -12.43 -20.97 -1.04
N GLU A 78 -11.34 -21.69 -0.75
CA GLU A 78 -11.09 -22.27 0.58
C GLU A 78 -10.95 -21.17 1.65
N LYS A 79 -10.20 -20.11 1.35
CA LYS A 79 -10.02 -18.95 2.22
C LYS A 79 -11.34 -18.23 2.50
N LYS A 80 -12.19 -18.05 1.49
CA LYS A 80 -13.54 -17.47 1.66
C LYS A 80 -14.41 -18.35 2.57
N LYS A 81 -14.33 -19.68 2.43
CA LYS A 81 -15.05 -20.63 3.29
C LYS A 81 -14.58 -20.56 4.75
N LEU A 82 -13.27 -20.44 4.99
CA LEU A 82 -12.71 -20.24 6.33
C LEU A 82 -13.15 -18.91 6.96
N MET A 83 -13.13 -17.81 6.20
CA MET A 83 -13.59 -16.51 6.68
C MET A 83 -15.08 -16.52 7.06
N MET A 84 -15.94 -17.19 6.27
CA MET A 84 -17.38 -17.28 6.60
C MET A 84 -17.64 -18.16 7.84
N LYS A 85 -16.83 -19.20 8.06
CA LYS A 85 -16.94 -20.06 9.24
C LYS A 85 -16.56 -19.34 10.54
N GLN A 86 -15.65 -18.36 10.47
CA GLN A 86 -15.28 -17.51 11.62
C GLN A 86 -16.42 -16.56 12.04
N VAL A 87 -17.30 -16.16 11.11
CA VAL A 87 -18.44 -15.26 11.38
C VAL A 87 -19.59 -15.99 12.09
N GLU A 88 -19.68 -17.31 11.97
CA GLU A 88 -20.74 -18.11 12.60
C GLU A 88 -20.40 -18.47 14.06
N THR A 89 -19.13 -18.45 14.46
CA THR A 89 -18.71 -18.77 15.84
C THR A 89 -18.85 -17.62 16.83
N ASP A 90 -19.11 -16.40 16.35
CA ASP A 90 -19.21 -15.19 17.19
C ASP A 90 -20.67 -14.87 17.62
N LYS A 91 -21.61 -15.80 17.44
CA LYS A 91 -23.05 -15.58 17.69
C LYS A 91 -23.60 -15.99 19.06
N GLU A 92 -22.77 -16.27 20.06
CA GLU A 92 -23.26 -16.45 21.43
C GLU A 92 -22.51 -15.58 22.45
N GLY A 93 -23.15 -14.46 22.79
CA GLY A 93 -22.80 -13.63 23.95
C GLY A 93 -23.36 -12.21 23.81
N PRO A 94 -24.22 -11.72 24.73
CA PRO A 94 -24.61 -10.33 24.74
C PRO A 94 -23.45 -9.50 25.28
N PHE A 95 -22.48 -9.18 24.42
CA PHE A 95 -21.54 -8.11 24.73
C PHE A 95 -22.23 -6.79 24.43
N THR A 96 -22.90 -6.23 25.45
CA THR A 96 -23.30 -4.83 25.42
C THR A 96 -22.04 -3.99 25.40
N VAL A 97 -21.53 -3.67 24.20
CA VAL A 97 -20.67 -2.50 24.02
C VAL A 97 -21.51 -1.30 24.44
N PRO A 98 -21.14 -0.56 25.50
CA PRO A 98 -21.76 0.72 25.76
C PRO A 98 -21.53 1.58 24.53
N ALA A 99 -22.61 2.12 23.96
CA ALA A 99 -22.49 3.21 23.02
C ALA A 99 -21.61 4.29 23.68
N GLN A 100 -20.60 4.80 22.95
CA GLN A 100 -19.76 5.96 23.27
C GLN A 100 -18.29 5.76 23.68
N ILE A 101 -17.60 4.70 23.27
CA ILE A 101 -16.13 4.79 23.13
C ILE A 101 -15.79 4.52 21.66
N SER A 102 -15.56 5.60 20.90
CA SER A 102 -15.04 5.44 19.55
C SER A 102 -13.68 4.78 19.69
N SER A 103 -13.55 3.56 19.18
CA SER A 103 -12.30 2.78 19.13
C SER A 103 -11.15 3.50 18.41
N PHE A 104 -11.43 4.68 17.84
CA PHE A 104 -10.51 5.54 17.12
C PHE A 104 -9.86 6.62 17.99
N GLU A 105 -10.47 7.03 19.11
CA GLU A 105 -9.90 8.06 20.00
C GLU A 105 -8.78 7.55 20.89
N MET A 106 -8.66 6.23 21.08
CA MET A 106 -7.68 5.64 22.01
C MET A 106 -6.28 5.43 21.40
N CYS A 107 -6.14 5.50 20.07
CA CYS A 107 -4.86 5.24 19.38
C CYS A 107 -4.03 6.52 19.16
N LEU A 108 -4.56 7.68 19.55
CA LEU A 108 -3.94 8.99 19.35
C LEU A 108 -2.69 9.22 20.19
N ASP A 109 -2.66 8.64 21.39
CA ASP A 109 -1.50 8.71 22.28
C ASP A 109 -0.36 7.79 21.81
N GLU A 110 -0.61 6.85 20.90
CA GLU A 110 0.38 5.87 20.44
C GLU A 110 1.27 6.40 19.29
N CYS A 111 0.84 7.46 18.58
CA CYS A 111 1.59 8.04 17.45
C CYS A 111 2.47 9.24 17.82
N CYS A 112 2.92 9.31 19.07
CA CYS A 112 3.81 10.36 19.56
C CYS A 112 5.07 9.76 20.20
N CYS A 113 6.13 10.56 20.31
CA CYS A 113 7.32 10.12 21.00
C CYS A 113 7.12 10.19 22.52
N ALA A 114 7.31 9.08 23.23
CA ALA A 114 7.19 9.02 24.69
C ALA A 114 8.19 9.91 25.48
N ILE A 115 9.14 10.58 24.82
CA ILE A 115 10.14 11.45 25.44
C ILE A 115 9.74 12.92 25.31
N CYS A 116 9.51 13.40 24.07
CA CYS A 116 9.15 14.80 23.83
C CYS A 116 7.64 15.03 23.70
N SER A 117 6.83 13.97 23.68
CA SER A 117 5.38 13.98 23.44
C SER A 117 4.93 14.59 22.11
N GLU A 118 5.87 14.84 21.19
CA GLU A 118 5.55 15.33 19.85
C GLU A 118 5.07 14.20 18.95
N ASN A 119 4.05 14.48 18.13
CA ASN A 119 3.54 13.55 17.14
C ASN A 119 4.62 13.18 16.12
N PHE A 120 4.68 11.92 15.71
CA PHE A 120 5.63 11.49 14.69
C PHE A 120 5.28 12.05 13.31
N GLU A 121 6.31 12.39 12.54
CA GLU A 121 6.18 12.84 11.16
C GLU A 121 7.41 12.43 10.32
N SER A 122 7.38 12.69 9.01
CA SER A 122 8.45 12.31 8.08
C SER A 122 9.67 13.26 8.05
N ILE A 123 9.58 14.42 8.70
CA ILE A 123 10.53 15.53 8.59
C ILE A 123 11.23 15.87 9.91
N LYS A 124 10.54 16.34 10.97
CA LYS A 124 11.19 16.80 12.21
C LYS A 124 11.19 15.73 13.30
N THR A 125 10.06 15.09 13.53
CA THR A 125 9.87 14.06 14.58
C THR A 125 9.92 12.67 13.97
N ILE A 126 11.01 12.37 13.27
CA ILE A 126 11.18 11.12 12.53
C ILE A 126 11.24 9.94 13.52
N PRO A 127 10.28 9.00 13.51
CA PRO A 127 10.33 7.82 14.38
C PRO A 127 11.40 6.85 13.90
N ARG A 128 12.25 6.36 14.82
CA ARG A 128 13.24 5.32 14.55
C ARG A 128 13.14 4.20 15.59
N ASN A 129 13.42 2.98 15.14
CA ASN A 129 13.35 1.79 15.98
C ASN A 129 14.71 1.50 16.61
N LEU A 130 14.68 1.25 17.92
CA LEU A 130 15.77 0.59 18.62
C LEU A 130 15.77 -0.92 18.28
N GLU A 131 16.86 -1.64 18.58
CA GLU A 131 16.94 -3.09 18.34
C GLU A 131 15.91 -3.89 19.14
N CYS A 132 15.49 -3.36 20.29
CA CYS A 132 14.41 -3.94 21.09
C CYS A 132 13.00 -3.72 20.50
N GLY A 133 12.86 -2.98 19.39
CA GLY A 133 11.59 -2.70 18.73
C GLY A 133 10.86 -1.45 19.23
N HIS A 134 11.27 -0.84 20.35
CA HIS A 134 10.68 0.42 20.80
C HIS A 134 11.06 1.58 19.87
N THR A 135 10.11 2.51 19.70
CA THR A 135 10.22 3.63 18.76
C THR A 135 10.32 4.96 19.49
N PHE A 136 11.26 5.82 19.07
CA PHE A 136 11.40 7.18 19.57
C PHE A 136 11.77 8.13 18.43
N CYS A 137 11.62 9.43 18.68
CA CYS A 137 12.00 10.45 17.69
C CYS A 137 13.53 10.45 17.51
N GLU A 138 14.00 10.70 16.29
CA GLU A 138 15.42 10.75 15.95
C GLU A 138 16.20 11.71 16.86
N VAL A 139 15.69 12.92 17.06
CA VAL A 139 16.29 13.94 17.93
C VAL A 139 16.43 13.41 19.35
N CYS A 140 15.40 12.72 19.84
CA CYS A 140 15.34 12.15 21.18
C CYS A 140 16.38 11.03 21.36
N ILE A 141 16.50 10.14 20.38
CA ILE A 141 17.51 9.07 20.37
C ILE A 141 18.91 9.66 20.42
N TYR A 142 19.21 10.64 19.57
CA TYR A 142 20.51 11.27 19.55
C TYR A 142 20.83 11.98 20.88
N SER A 143 19.84 12.67 21.47
CA SER A 143 20.02 13.36 22.75
C SER A 143 20.35 12.43 23.93
N MET A 144 19.90 11.18 23.88
CA MET A 144 20.15 10.17 24.91
C MET A 144 21.34 9.26 24.59
N SER A 145 21.90 9.37 23.38
CA SER A 145 22.97 8.49 22.95
C SER A 145 24.33 8.94 23.47
N VAL A 146 25.17 7.98 23.85
CA VAL A 146 26.57 8.19 24.26
C VAL A 146 27.44 7.25 23.43
N GLU A 147 28.43 7.80 22.72
CA GLU A 147 29.35 7.02 21.88
C GLU A 147 28.63 6.04 20.92
N PHE A 148 27.55 6.50 20.29
CA PHE A 148 26.71 5.70 19.36
C PHE A 148 25.96 4.52 20.01
N ASN A 149 25.79 4.56 21.32
CA ASN A 149 24.94 3.63 22.07
C ASN A 149 23.76 4.38 22.68
N VAL A 150 22.57 3.79 22.66
CA VAL A 150 21.39 4.30 23.34
C VAL A 150 20.78 3.20 24.19
N ILE A 151 20.44 3.51 25.45
CA ILE A 151 19.74 2.61 26.34
C ILE A 151 18.24 2.89 26.20
N CYS A 152 17.46 1.86 25.84
CA CYS A 152 16.02 2.01 25.73
C CYS A 152 15.39 2.46 27.07
N PRO A 153 14.65 3.57 27.13
CA PRO A 153 13.97 4.00 28.34
C PRO A 153 12.97 2.95 28.89
N ASN A 154 12.31 2.22 27.99
CA ASN A 154 11.23 1.29 28.32
C ASN A 154 11.74 -0.06 28.85
N CYS A 155 12.74 -0.66 28.21
CA CYS A 155 13.20 -2.02 28.52
C CYS A 155 14.68 -2.14 28.88
N LYS A 156 15.42 -1.02 28.90
CA LYS A 156 16.86 -0.94 29.25
C LYS A 156 17.81 -1.73 28.33
N ILE A 157 17.32 -2.28 27.23
CA ILE A 157 18.16 -2.91 26.20
C ILE A 157 18.99 -1.84 25.50
N VAL A 158 20.28 -2.10 25.35
CA VAL A 158 21.23 -1.24 24.63
C VAL A 158 21.07 -1.46 23.13
N THR A 159 21.08 -0.37 22.37
CA THR A 159 21.18 -0.41 20.91
C THR A 159 22.41 0.36 20.48
N SER A 160 23.32 -0.32 19.78
CA SER A 160 24.52 0.27 19.19
C SER A 160 24.25 0.60 17.73
N PHE A 161 24.72 1.74 17.23
CA PHE A 161 24.61 2.09 15.81
C PHE A 161 25.94 2.58 15.24
N PRO A 162 26.23 2.35 13.95
CA PRO A 162 27.50 2.76 13.36
C PRO A 162 27.63 4.29 13.30
N THR A 163 28.86 4.79 13.48
CA THR A 163 29.18 6.21 13.31
C THR A 163 28.69 6.73 11.96
N GLY A 164 27.94 7.83 11.97
CA GLY A 164 27.40 8.46 10.76
C GLY A 164 26.21 7.72 10.12
N LYS A 165 25.71 6.63 10.72
CA LYS A 165 24.48 5.97 10.29
C LYS A 165 23.39 6.14 11.34
N ALA A 166 22.20 6.49 10.89
CA ALA A 166 21.03 6.58 11.74
C ALA A 166 20.28 5.25 11.80
N LEU A 167 19.61 4.97 12.92
CA LEU A 167 18.78 3.77 13.10
C LEU A 167 17.63 3.69 12.08
N PRO A 168 17.07 2.51 11.78
CA PRO A 168 16.00 2.38 10.78
C PRO A 168 14.80 3.29 11.08
N ARG A 169 14.31 4.01 10.06
CA ARG A 169 13.05 4.78 10.18
C ARG A 169 11.86 3.82 10.26
N ASN A 170 10.89 4.18 11.08
CA ASN A 170 9.64 3.45 11.20
C ASN A 170 8.56 4.07 10.29
N PHE A 171 8.55 3.69 9.01
CA PHE A 171 7.60 4.20 8.02
C PHE A 171 6.13 3.85 8.35
N ALA A 172 5.89 2.74 9.06
CA ALA A 172 4.55 2.37 9.51
C ALA A 172 4.02 3.41 10.51
N MET A 173 4.83 3.79 11.50
CA MET A 173 4.45 4.82 12.48
C MET A 173 4.23 6.19 11.83
N ILE A 174 5.05 6.57 10.84
CA ILE A 174 4.83 7.80 10.07
C ILE A 174 3.45 7.74 9.37
N SER A 175 3.17 6.63 8.67
CA SER A 175 1.92 6.47 7.93
C SER A 175 0.70 6.51 8.85
N MET A 176 0.79 5.85 10.01
CA MET A 176 -0.27 5.84 11.01
C MET A 176 -0.49 7.24 11.60
N ALA A 177 0.58 7.94 12.00
CA ALA A 177 0.51 9.29 12.55
C ALA A 177 -0.12 10.28 11.55
N GLU A 178 0.27 10.22 10.28
CA GLU A 178 -0.29 11.07 9.22
C GLU A 178 -1.78 10.77 8.98
N GLN A 179 -2.19 9.49 9.00
CA GLN A 179 -3.60 9.11 8.87
C GLN A 179 -4.44 9.61 10.05
N MET A 180 -3.92 9.48 11.28
CA MET A 180 -4.61 9.99 12.46
C MET A 180 -4.76 11.51 12.41
N MET A 181 -3.73 12.25 12.00
CA MET A 181 -3.83 13.70 11.81
C MET A 181 -4.88 14.07 10.76
N LYS A 182 -4.93 13.36 9.62
CA LYS A 182 -5.97 13.57 8.59
C LYS A 182 -7.37 13.36 9.15
N SER A 183 -7.57 12.32 9.96
CA SER A 183 -8.87 12.05 10.58
C SER A 183 -9.34 13.13 11.57
N LYS A 184 -8.38 13.78 12.27
CA LYS A 184 -8.66 14.91 13.17
C LYS A 184 -9.02 16.19 12.41
N LEU A 185 -8.39 16.40 11.26
CA LEU A 185 -8.61 17.57 10.41
C LEU A 185 -9.82 17.43 9.48
N ASP A 186 -10.36 16.23 9.34
CA ASP A 186 -11.53 15.97 8.50
C ASP A 186 -12.76 16.75 9.00
N PRO A 187 -13.24 17.75 8.24
CA PRO A 187 -14.36 18.56 8.66
C PRO A 187 -15.61 17.70 8.73
N LYS A 188 -16.25 17.66 9.91
CA LYS A 188 -17.50 16.92 10.08
C LYS A 188 -18.64 17.67 9.41
N ILE A 189 -19.11 17.11 8.30
CA ILE A 189 -20.22 17.64 7.51
C ILE A 189 -21.53 17.09 8.06
N THR A 190 -22.54 17.96 8.20
CA THR A 190 -23.87 17.56 8.65
C THR A 190 -24.71 17.14 7.45
N CYS A 191 -25.23 15.91 7.47
CA CYS A 191 -26.17 15.43 6.46
C CYS A 191 -27.50 16.19 6.56
N LYS A 192 -28.01 16.72 5.45
CA LYS A 192 -29.27 17.46 5.44
C LYS A 192 -30.49 16.59 5.74
N ALA A 193 -30.47 15.33 5.32
CA ALA A 193 -31.61 14.42 5.46
C ALA A 193 -31.77 13.86 6.89
N CYS A 194 -30.68 13.42 7.53
CA CYS A 194 -30.72 12.79 8.85
C CYS A 194 -30.09 13.63 9.97
N ASN A 195 -29.59 14.83 9.65
CA ASN A 195 -28.95 15.78 10.58
C ASN A 195 -27.77 15.23 11.39
N SER A 196 -27.23 14.08 10.99
CA SER A 196 -26.07 13.45 11.62
C SER A 196 -24.77 13.96 10.99
N LYS A 197 -23.68 13.93 11.77
CA LYS A 197 -22.35 14.40 11.34
C LYS A 197 -21.55 13.25 10.74
N PHE A 198 -20.92 13.50 9.59
CA PHE A 198 -20.14 12.51 8.85
C PHE A 198 -18.81 13.10 8.40
N SER A 199 -17.87 12.22 8.07
CA SER A 199 -16.68 12.60 7.33
C SER A 199 -17.03 13.22 5.98
N SER A 200 -16.18 14.12 5.49
CA SER A 200 -16.34 14.70 4.16
C SER A 200 -16.37 13.67 3.04
N GLU A 201 -15.73 12.50 3.23
CA GLU A 201 -15.70 11.39 2.28
C GLU A 201 -16.98 10.54 2.31
N ALA A 202 -17.76 10.62 3.40
CA ALA A 202 -18.96 9.82 3.63
C ALA A 202 -20.27 10.55 3.23
N VAL A 203 -20.16 11.74 2.65
CA VAL A 203 -21.30 12.53 2.14
C VAL A 203 -21.21 12.74 0.63
N ARG A 204 -22.37 12.90 -0.01
CA ARG A 204 -22.52 13.21 -1.42
C ARG A 204 -23.50 14.37 -1.59
N MET A 205 -23.31 15.15 -2.64
CA MET A 205 -24.25 16.21 -3.01
C MET A 205 -25.35 15.63 -3.88
N CYS A 206 -26.61 15.91 -3.55
CA CYS A 206 -27.75 15.53 -4.39
C CYS A 206 -27.79 16.40 -5.65
N VAL A 207 -27.89 15.76 -6.83
CA VAL A 207 -27.95 16.46 -8.12
C VAL A 207 -29.30 16.29 -8.85
N GLY A 208 -30.24 15.56 -8.26
CA GLY A 208 -31.60 15.42 -8.79
C GLY A 208 -32.33 16.76 -8.92
N GLU A 209 -32.61 17.20 -10.15
CA GLU A 209 -33.21 18.50 -10.47
C GLU A 209 -34.62 18.69 -9.87
N ASN A 210 -35.36 17.60 -9.69
CA ASN A 210 -36.71 17.59 -9.09
C ASN A 210 -36.70 17.15 -7.63
N CYS A 211 -35.55 17.17 -6.96
CA CYS A 211 -35.41 16.78 -5.58
C CYS A 211 -35.40 18.01 -4.66
N GLU A 212 -36.18 17.97 -3.58
CA GLU A 212 -36.21 19.03 -2.55
C GLU A 212 -34.84 19.26 -1.88
N MET A 213 -33.93 18.31 -2.01
CA MET A 213 -32.58 18.37 -1.47
C MET A 213 -31.50 18.68 -2.53
N LEU A 214 -31.87 19.25 -3.69
CA LEU A 214 -30.91 19.66 -4.72
C LEU A 214 -29.77 20.52 -4.13
N ASN A 215 -28.53 20.19 -4.48
CA ASN A 215 -27.30 20.81 -3.98
C ASN A 215 -27.08 20.71 -2.46
N GLN A 216 -27.81 19.82 -1.77
CA GLN A 216 -27.58 19.53 -0.35
C GLN A 216 -26.67 18.32 -0.17
N LEU A 217 -25.87 18.33 0.91
CA LEU A 217 -24.98 17.21 1.27
C LEU A 217 -25.75 16.17 2.09
N ILE A 218 -25.66 14.91 1.65
CA ILE A 218 -26.42 13.77 2.17
C ILE A 218 -25.45 12.60 2.41
N CYS A 219 -25.61 11.89 3.53
CA CYS A 219 -24.74 10.74 3.83
C CYS A 219 -25.04 9.54 2.92
N PHE A 220 -24.08 8.63 2.78
CA PHE A 220 -24.22 7.44 1.94
C PHE A 220 -25.47 6.60 2.22
N ASN A 221 -25.84 6.43 3.49
CA ASN A 221 -27.06 5.69 3.84
C ASN A 221 -28.33 6.41 3.35
N CYS A 222 -28.40 7.74 3.49
CA CYS A 222 -29.53 8.49 2.96
C CYS A 222 -29.52 8.56 1.43
N VAL A 223 -28.37 8.40 0.77
CA VAL A 223 -28.31 8.20 -0.69
C VAL A 223 -29.03 6.91 -1.07
N ILE A 224 -28.73 5.79 -0.42
CA ILE A 224 -29.31 4.48 -0.77
C ILE A 224 -30.75 4.34 -0.28
N ASP A 225 -30.98 4.59 1.01
CA ASP A 225 -32.23 4.26 1.70
C ASP A 225 -33.19 5.44 1.84
N GLY A 226 -32.71 6.67 1.62
CA GLY A 226 -33.48 7.90 1.81
C GLY A 226 -34.23 8.38 0.57
N GLY A 227 -34.37 7.55 -0.47
CA GLY A 227 -35.04 7.95 -1.72
C GLY A 227 -34.16 8.80 -2.66
N HIS A 228 -32.84 8.74 -2.50
CA HIS A 228 -31.85 9.46 -3.32
C HIS A 228 -31.00 8.53 -4.22
N ALA A 229 -31.38 7.26 -4.36
CA ALA A 229 -30.55 6.23 -5.00
C ALA A 229 -30.32 6.47 -6.51
N GLN A 230 -31.01 7.43 -7.11
CA GLN A 230 -30.96 7.79 -8.54
C GLN A 230 -30.72 9.30 -8.76
N HIS A 231 -30.31 10.02 -7.70
CA HIS A 231 -30.09 11.47 -7.69
C HIS A 231 -28.61 11.86 -7.54
#